data_AF-A0A9E2A6P7-F1
#
_entry.id   AF-A0A9E2A6P7-F1
#
_cell.length_a   1.000
_cell.length_b   1.000
_cell.length_c   1.000
_cell.angle_alpha   90.00
_cell.angle_beta   90.00
_cell.angle_gamma   90.00
#
_symmetry.space_group_name_H-M   'P 1'
#
loop_
_entity.id
_entity.type
_entity.pdbx_description
1 polymer ?
#
loop_
_entity_poly.entity_id
_entity_poly.type
_entity_poly.pdbx_seq_one_letter_code
_entity_poly.pdbx_strand_id
1 'polypeptide(L)'
;MRPNRLTIAMGISAAIHATAFVVADWMLGDDSLPSMTTTILAVNVEPPVSEGEVPDESRVVPLMDSLEAAETMDHEVVPVEEQFVGAVEGPPPVASSPAIEIAELPEVSAARIEIVSSTESIRPVPPYMALKPEDEEMLSRKVSEMLHEMPEDISALTWSDEGQEYHATITQLPVKDDMGIERVVVEISTEEDGKQLTSEVQMKRLAFSSYAQFVNEWDPDVLVHDDELDGRFHSNTEIRLDIGRDAKPVFRGKVTTASRRVEFTKLRDRKKRDEIFLGGLQTGVKSIRLPSRFLPFPGQATVTGENVHRMTEDTRIVFSADGTYTWQPVDGEVPSKVTAISPHTSYLVATRHVKLFVKGTVNGKVLVYSPERIVIEGNLFYAQDPETIPGSDDYLGLVSDKNVEIARTKVTGPGDLYVNAAIYAKRRFVVRGYRTSGHAVLQVYGSVSSGSVSATEPRYSTRIRFDKRFEEMRPPGFPMTDRYEVESWTAGWNVISEE
;
A
#
# COMPACT_ATOMS: atom_id res chain seq x y z
N MET A 1 -3.16 -61.90 8.11
CA MET A 1 -2.95 -60.81 7.14
C MET A 1 -3.76 -59.61 7.57
N ARG A 2 -3.11 -58.47 7.85
CA ARG A 2 -3.82 -57.22 8.19
C ARG A 2 -4.07 -56.43 6.90
N PRO A 3 -5.29 -55.96 6.63
CA PRO A 3 -5.58 -55.22 5.40
C PRO A 3 -4.84 -53.88 5.39
N ASN A 4 -4.32 -53.52 4.20
CA ASN A 4 -3.53 -52.32 3.99
C ASN A 4 -4.40 -51.07 4.19
N ARG A 5 -3.85 -50.02 4.82
CA ARG A 5 -4.58 -48.80 5.18
C ARG A 5 -5.24 -48.10 3.99
N LEU A 6 -4.70 -48.31 2.78
CA LEU A 6 -5.24 -47.80 1.53
C LEU A 6 -6.60 -48.43 1.16
N THR A 7 -6.79 -49.72 1.44
CA THR A 7 -8.03 -50.45 1.12
C THR A 7 -9.17 -50.02 2.05
N ILE A 8 -8.84 -49.68 3.31
CA ILE A 8 -9.81 -49.13 4.27
C ILE A 8 -10.22 -47.71 3.87
N ALA A 9 -9.28 -46.88 3.41
CA ALA A 9 -9.56 -45.52 2.98
C ALA A 9 -10.44 -45.47 1.71
N MET A 10 -10.21 -46.36 0.74
CA MET A 10 -11.05 -46.46 -0.45
C MET A 10 -12.47 -46.97 -0.13
N GLY A 11 -12.60 -47.92 0.81
CA GLY A 11 -13.90 -48.41 1.27
C GLY A 11 -14.74 -47.32 1.95
N ILE A 12 -14.11 -46.48 2.79
CA ILE A 12 -14.79 -45.36 3.45
C ILE A 12 -15.21 -44.29 2.44
N SER A 13 -14.36 -43.97 1.46
CA SER A 13 -14.70 -42.99 0.41
C SER A 13 -15.89 -43.47 -0.44
N ALA A 14 -15.90 -44.73 -0.86
CA ALA A 14 -17.00 -45.29 -1.64
C ALA A 14 -18.32 -45.29 -0.85
N ALA A 15 -18.28 -45.59 0.46
CA ALA A 15 -19.45 -45.53 1.32
C ALA A 15 -19.99 -44.09 1.48
N ILE A 16 -19.11 -43.10 1.63
CA ILE A 16 -19.52 -41.68 1.74
C ILE A 16 -20.19 -41.20 0.46
N HIS A 17 -19.66 -41.54 -0.72
CA HIS A 17 -20.25 -41.14 -2.00
C HIS A 17 -21.58 -41.84 -2.28
N ALA A 18 -21.71 -43.13 -1.93
CA ALA A 18 -22.98 -43.84 -2.04
C ALA A 18 -24.05 -43.25 -1.12
N THR A 19 -23.67 -42.85 0.10
CA THR A 19 -24.60 -42.22 1.05
C THR A 19 -25.03 -40.82 0.57
N ALA A 20 -24.11 -40.05 -0.03
CA ALA A 20 -24.43 -38.73 -0.60
C ALA A 20 -25.41 -38.81 -1.78
N PHE A 21 -25.31 -39.85 -2.62
CA PHE A 21 -26.26 -40.06 -3.72
C PHE A 21 -27.66 -40.46 -3.23
N VAL A 22 -27.76 -41.31 -2.20
CA VAL A 22 -29.06 -41.70 -1.63
C VAL A 22 -29.72 -40.53 -0.91
N VAL A 23 -28.94 -39.67 -0.24
CA VAL A 23 -29.48 -38.45 0.41
C VAL A 23 -29.91 -37.40 -0.62
N ALA A 24 -29.20 -37.28 -1.73
CA ALA A 24 -29.59 -36.37 -2.83
C ALA A 24 -30.88 -36.84 -3.52
N ASP A 25 -31.05 -38.14 -3.72
CA ASP A 25 -32.25 -38.75 -4.31
C ASP A 25 -33.47 -38.66 -3.36
N TRP A 26 -33.24 -38.68 -2.04
CA TRP A 26 -34.30 -38.52 -1.04
C TRP A 26 -34.71 -37.05 -0.81
N MET A 27 -33.83 -36.09 -1.11
CA MET A 27 -34.12 -34.65 -0.97
C MET A 27 -34.75 -34.01 -2.21
N LEU A 28 -34.60 -34.64 -3.38
CA LEU A 28 -35.20 -34.16 -4.62
C LEU A 28 -36.49 -34.95 -4.86
N GLY A 29 -37.53 -34.54 -4.13
CA GLY A 29 -38.89 -35.04 -4.31
C GLY A 29 -39.33 -34.98 -5.78
N ASP A 30 -40.12 -36.00 -6.14
CA ASP A 30 -40.65 -36.32 -7.45
C ASP A 30 -41.50 -35.17 -8.01
N ASP A 31 -40.88 -34.20 -8.70
CA ASP A 31 -41.56 -33.21 -9.52
C ASP A 31 -40.71 -32.84 -10.75
N SER A 32 -41.12 -33.42 -11.89
CA SER A 32 -40.87 -33.05 -13.29
C SER A 32 -39.68 -32.12 -13.65
N LEU A 33 -38.62 -32.70 -14.22
CA LEU A 33 -37.62 -31.97 -15.00
C LEU A 33 -37.87 -32.12 -16.52
N PRO A 34 -37.72 -31.04 -17.32
CA PRO A 34 -37.84 -31.10 -18.79
C PRO A 34 -36.59 -31.72 -19.43
N SER A 35 -36.77 -32.37 -20.59
CA SER A 35 -35.71 -33.06 -21.32
C SER A 35 -34.61 -32.09 -21.78
N MET A 36 -33.42 -32.23 -21.21
CA MET A 36 -32.20 -31.61 -21.75
C MET A 36 -31.50 -32.60 -22.68
N THR A 37 -31.45 -32.22 -23.95
CA THR A 37 -30.74 -32.88 -25.05
C THR A 37 -29.26 -33.05 -24.72
N THR A 38 -28.77 -34.29 -24.82
CA THR A 38 -27.35 -34.64 -24.66
C THR A 38 -26.54 -34.15 -25.86
N THR A 39 -25.68 -33.14 -25.65
CA THR A 39 -24.60 -32.83 -26.59
C THR A 39 -23.35 -33.59 -26.15
N ILE A 40 -23.03 -34.65 -26.87
CA ILE A 40 -21.80 -35.44 -26.71
C ILE A 40 -20.66 -34.66 -27.37
N LEU A 41 -19.70 -34.17 -26.57
CA LEU A 41 -18.43 -33.64 -27.09
C LEU A 41 -17.44 -34.81 -27.20
N ALA A 42 -17.20 -35.25 -28.43
CA ALA A 42 -16.19 -36.26 -28.75
C ALA A 42 -14.78 -35.66 -28.59
N VAL A 43 -13.98 -36.24 -27.70
CA VAL A 43 -12.54 -35.95 -27.58
C VAL A 43 -11.82 -36.81 -28.63
N ASN A 44 -11.24 -36.16 -29.63
CA ASN A 44 -10.44 -36.81 -30.65
C ASN A 44 -9.02 -37.06 -30.10
N VAL A 45 -8.61 -38.33 -30.05
CA VAL A 45 -7.28 -38.78 -29.62
C VAL A 45 -6.45 -39.06 -30.86
N GLU A 46 -5.39 -38.31 -31.08
CA GLU A 46 -4.39 -38.62 -32.13
C GLU A 46 -3.28 -39.55 -31.59
N PRO A 47 -2.77 -40.49 -32.42
CA PRO A 47 -1.80 -41.51 -32.03
C PRO A 47 -0.34 -41.01 -32.02
N PRO A 48 0.58 -41.75 -31.35
CA PRO A 48 1.97 -41.34 -31.17
C PRO A 48 2.83 -41.60 -32.42
N VAL A 49 3.78 -40.71 -32.67
CA VAL A 49 4.87 -40.92 -33.64
C VAL A 49 6.14 -41.33 -32.88
N SER A 50 6.78 -42.38 -33.38
CA SER A 50 7.96 -43.05 -32.82
C SER A 50 9.29 -42.47 -33.32
N GLU A 51 10.26 -42.49 -32.40
CA GLU A 51 11.70 -42.78 -32.54
C GLU A 51 12.64 -41.87 -33.35
N GLY A 52 13.73 -41.48 -32.68
CA GLY A 52 14.92 -40.86 -33.25
C GLY A 52 15.97 -40.47 -32.21
N GLU A 53 16.70 -41.48 -31.72
CA GLU A 53 18.08 -41.49 -31.18
C GLU A 53 18.53 -40.66 -29.94
N VAL A 54 19.36 -41.36 -29.16
CA VAL A 54 19.91 -41.08 -27.82
C VAL A 54 21.41 -40.74 -27.95
N PRO A 55 21.97 -39.90 -27.06
CA PRO A 55 23.01 -40.40 -26.13
C PRO A 55 22.75 -39.87 -24.72
N ASP A 56 22.35 -40.71 -23.76
CA ASP A 56 23.19 -41.38 -22.75
C ASP A 56 24.45 -40.60 -22.35
N GLU A 57 24.37 -39.91 -21.21
CA GLU A 57 25.37 -40.06 -20.15
C GLU A 57 24.72 -39.80 -18.80
N SER A 58 24.42 -40.90 -18.12
CA SER A 58 24.01 -40.94 -16.72
C SER A 58 25.25 -41.01 -15.83
N ARG A 59 25.42 -40.03 -14.92
CA ARG A 59 26.21 -40.20 -13.70
C ARG A 59 25.83 -39.17 -12.63
N VAL A 60 24.71 -39.42 -11.95
CA VAL A 60 24.44 -38.82 -10.64
C VAL A 60 24.87 -39.84 -9.59
N VAL A 61 26.02 -39.58 -8.96
CA VAL A 61 26.44 -40.24 -7.72
C VAL A 61 25.90 -39.41 -6.55
N PRO A 62 25.26 -40.01 -5.53
CA PRO A 62 24.92 -39.30 -4.31
C PRO A 62 26.15 -39.31 -3.38
N LEU A 63 26.59 -38.16 -2.91
CA LEU A 63 27.53 -38.10 -1.79
C LEU A 63 26.77 -37.74 -0.51
N MET A 64 26.73 -38.72 0.39
CA MET A 64 26.41 -38.54 1.81
C MET A 64 27.50 -37.75 2.51
N ASP A 65 27.10 -37.16 3.65
CA ASP A 65 27.87 -36.80 4.84
C ASP A 65 29.37 -37.06 4.82
N SER A 66 30.13 -36.00 5.11
CA SER A 66 31.39 -36.12 5.84
C SER A 66 31.53 -34.91 6.76
N LEU A 67 31.38 -35.22 8.05
CA LEU A 67 31.91 -34.49 9.19
C LEU A 67 33.40 -34.22 9.00
N GLU A 68 33.84 -32.99 9.25
CA GLU A 68 35.19 -32.58 9.67
C GLU A 68 35.15 -31.07 9.86
N ALA A 69 35.87 -30.42 10.76
CA ALA A 69 36.45 -30.76 12.04
C ALA A 69 36.57 -29.38 12.72
N ALA A 70 36.32 -29.32 14.02
CA ALA A 70 36.54 -28.11 14.79
C ALA A 70 38.05 -27.88 14.91
N GLU A 71 38.57 -26.87 14.21
CA GLU A 71 39.84 -26.25 14.58
C GLU A 71 39.56 -25.07 15.51
N THR A 72 39.78 -25.34 16.78
CA THR A 72 40.05 -24.37 17.84
C THR A 72 41.31 -23.60 17.47
N MET A 73 41.17 -22.32 17.09
CA MET A 73 42.26 -21.37 17.19
C MET A 73 41.98 -20.44 18.37
N ASP A 74 42.75 -20.68 19.44
CA ASP A 74 42.97 -19.79 20.55
C ASP A 74 43.44 -18.42 20.04
N HIS A 75 42.61 -17.39 20.20
CA HIS A 75 43.08 -16.01 20.19
C HIS A 75 43.30 -15.57 21.63
N GLU A 76 44.59 -15.63 21.98
CA GLU A 76 45.26 -15.02 23.11
C GLU A 76 44.79 -13.57 23.31
N VAL A 77 44.08 -13.34 24.41
CA VAL A 77 43.65 -12.03 24.89
C VAL A 77 44.86 -11.35 25.51
N VAL A 78 45.46 -10.41 24.77
CA VAL A 78 46.44 -9.46 25.32
C VAL A 78 45.68 -8.37 26.09
N PRO A 79 45.96 -8.15 27.38
CA PRO A 79 45.37 -7.04 28.12
C PRO A 79 46.12 -5.76 27.78
N VAL A 80 45.42 -4.76 27.26
CA VAL A 80 45.94 -3.40 27.18
C VAL A 80 45.65 -2.71 28.51
N GLU A 81 46.71 -2.48 29.28
CA GLU A 81 46.73 -1.52 30.39
C GLU A 81 46.46 -0.11 29.85
N GLU A 82 45.33 0.50 30.21
CA GLU A 82 45.19 1.94 30.15
C GLU A 82 45.58 2.54 31.51
N GLN A 83 46.72 3.20 31.50
CA GLN A 83 47.23 4.02 32.59
C GLN A 83 46.36 5.26 32.78
N PHE A 84 45.82 5.40 33.99
CA PHE A 84 45.34 6.66 34.54
C PHE A 84 46.50 7.65 34.67
N VAL A 85 46.37 8.82 34.01
CA VAL A 85 47.03 10.05 34.44
C VAL A 85 45.98 11.16 34.47
N GLY A 86 45.73 11.68 35.67
CA GLY A 86 44.83 12.80 35.89
C GLY A 86 45.45 14.13 35.48
N ALA A 87 44.62 15.01 34.92
CA ALA A 87 44.81 16.45 34.97
C ALA A 87 43.43 17.10 35.15
N VAL A 88 43.31 17.82 36.25
CA VAL A 88 42.16 18.62 36.66
C VAL A 88 42.27 19.97 35.96
N GLU A 89 41.31 20.30 35.08
CA GLU A 89 41.07 21.67 34.66
C GLU A 89 39.57 21.99 34.78
N GLY A 90 39.29 23.10 35.46
CA GLY A 90 37.96 23.49 35.94
C GLY A 90 37.03 24.06 34.87
N PRO A 91 35.79 24.39 35.28
CA PRO A 91 34.74 24.83 34.35
C PRO A 91 35.03 26.22 33.78
N PRO A 92 34.75 26.47 32.49
CA PRO A 92 34.84 27.82 31.92
C PRO A 92 33.75 28.74 32.51
N PRO A 93 34.01 30.06 32.53
CA PRO A 93 33.21 31.02 33.28
C PRO A 93 31.87 31.34 32.62
N VAL A 94 30.89 31.59 33.49
CA VAL A 94 29.59 32.20 33.22
C VAL A 94 29.79 33.57 32.57
N ALA A 95 29.35 33.71 31.32
CA ALA A 95 29.23 35.01 30.66
C ALA A 95 27.84 35.59 30.91
N SER A 96 27.84 36.67 31.67
CA SER A 96 26.74 37.56 32.01
C SER A 96 26.09 38.22 30.79
N SER A 97 24.76 38.31 30.82
CA SER A 97 23.93 39.13 29.92
C SER A 97 24.38 40.59 29.91
N PRO A 98 24.41 41.26 28.75
CA PRO A 98 24.38 42.71 28.71
C PRO A 98 22.94 43.22 28.73
N ALA A 99 22.78 44.33 29.45
CA ALA A 99 21.57 45.10 29.58
C ALA A 99 21.15 45.78 28.25
N ILE A 100 19.87 46.08 28.21
CA ILE A 100 19.08 46.73 27.16
C ILE A 100 19.68 48.07 26.72
N GLU A 101 19.81 48.26 25.40
CA GLU A 101 19.88 49.58 24.76
C GLU A 101 18.61 49.74 23.91
N ILE A 102 17.73 50.63 24.36
CA ILE A 102 16.47 50.97 23.68
C ILE A 102 16.83 51.88 22.51
N ALA A 103 16.80 51.35 21.30
CA ALA A 103 16.84 52.15 20.09
C ALA A 103 15.48 52.85 19.89
N GLU A 104 15.51 54.17 19.75
CA GLU A 104 14.37 55.03 19.45
C GLU A 104 13.67 54.60 18.14
N LEU A 105 12.34 54.46 18.23
CA LEU A 105 11.45 54.27 17.09
C LEU A 105 11.46 55.52 16.21
N PRO A 106 11.65 55.43 14.88
CA PRO A 106 11.40 56.56 14.00
C PRO A 106 9.89 56.82 13.90
N GLU A 107 9.53 58.11 13.96
CA GLU A 107 8.17 58.62 13.81
C GLU A 107 7.49 58.10 12.54
N VAL A 108 6.29 57.55 12.72
CA VAL A 108 5.40 57.15 11.63
C VAL A 108 4.85 58.42 10.97
N SER A 109 5.47 58.82 9.86
CA SER A 109 4.92 59.81 8.94
C SER A 109 3.65 59.25 8.31
N ALA A 110 2.53 59.95 8.52
CA ALA A 110 1.22 59.65 7.94
C ALA A 110 1.25 59.75 6.41
N ALA A 111 1.51 58.62 5.74
CA ALA A 111 1.22 58.46 4.32
C ALA A 111 -0.28 58.17 4.16
N ARG A 112 -0.96 59.12 3.52
CA ARG A 112 -2.35 59.03 3.07
C ARG A 112 -2.49 57.84 2.12
N ILE A 113 -3.05 56.74 2.62
CA ILE A 113 -3.46 55.60 1.78
C ILE A 113 -4.66 56.07 0.96
N GLU A 114 -4.47 56.24 -0.34
CA GLU A 114 -5.58 56.26 -1.28
C GLU A 114 -6.18 54.86 -1.31
N ILE A 115 -7.36 54.74 -0.72
CA ILE A 115 -8.21 53.55 -0.84
C ILE A 115 -8.66 53.50 -2.30
N VAL A 116 -7.91 52.76 -3.11
CA VAL A 116 -8.41 52.29 -4.41
C VAL A 116 -9.48 51.26 -4.08
N SER A 117 -10.73 51.70 -4.10
CA SER A 117 -11.92 50.86 -4.03
C SER A 117 -11.93 49.93 -5.25
N SER A 118 -11.28 48.79 -5.13
CA SER A 118 -11.56 47.63 -5.98
C SER A 118 -13.00 47.21 -5.68
N THR A 119 -13.92 47.59 -6.55
CA THR A 119 -15.24 46.96 -6.66
C THR A 119 -15.03 45.51 -7.06
N GLU A 120 -14.72 44.68 -6.07
CA GLU A 120 -14.89 43.25 -6.13
C GLU A 120 -16.39 43.03 -6.36
N SER A 121 -16.73 42.54 -7.55
CA SER A 121 -18.09 42.16 -7.90
C SER A 121 -18.57 41.13 -6.86
N ILE A 122 -19.41 41.59 -5.93
CA ILE A 122 -20.14 40.72 -5.02
C ILE A 122 -21.02 39.86 -5.91
N ARG A 123 -20.57 38.65 -6.24
CA ARG A 123 -21.44 37.65 -6.86
C ARG A 123 -22.61 37.44 -5.89
N PRO A 124 -23.88 37.59 -6.33
CA PRO A 124 -25.00 37.26 -5.47
C PRO A 124 -24.84 35.80 -5.04
N VAL A 125 -24.86 35.55 -3.73
CA VAL A 125 -24.96 34.19 -3.20
C VAL A 125 -26.30 33.66 -3.71
N PRO A 126 -26.32 32.59 -4.54
CA PRO A 126 -27.57 32.10 -5.09
C PRO A 126 -28.53 31.73 -3.95
N PRO A 127 -29.86 31.89 -4.16
CA PRO A 127 -30.84 31.47 -3.17
C PRO A 127 -30.60 29.99 -2.83
N TYR A 128 -30.45 29.71 -1.55
CA TYR A 128 -30.15 28.38 -1.04
C TYR A 128 -31.45 27.72 -0.54
N MET A 129 -31.78 26.56 -1.08
CA MET A 129 -32.89 25.72 -0.65
C MET A 129 -32.34 24.49 0.09
N ALA A 130 -32.83 24.25 1.30
CA ALA A 130 -32.48 23.02 2.03
C ALA A 130 -33.02 21.79 1.27
N LEU A 131 -32.23 20.71 1.28
CA LEU A 131 -32.66 19.43 0.72
C LEU A 131 -33.86 18.88 1.50
N LYS A 132 -34.85 18.35 0.78
CA LYS A 132 -35.88 17.52 1.42
C LYS A 132 -35.22 16.22 1.89
N PRO A 133 -35.71 15.57 2.96
CA PRO A 133 -35.12 14.33 3.45
C PRO A 133 -35.04 13.21 2.40
N GLU A 134 -36.03 13.16 1.51
CA GLU A 134 -36.10 12.19 0.39
C GLU A 134 -34.99 12.47 -0.65
N ASP A 135 -34.80 13.73 -1.04
CA ASP A 135 -33.70 14.16 -1.92
C ASP A 135 -32.33 13.88 -1.29
N GLU A 136 -32.19 14.12 0.02
CA GLU A 136 -30.94 13.87 0.75
C GLU A 136 -30.58 12.38 0.76
N GLU A 137 -31.54 11.50 1.03
CA GLU A 137 -31.33 10.05 1.01
C GLU A 137 -30.99 9.55 -0.41
N MET A 138 -31.72 10.04 -1.42
CA MET A 138 -31.48 9.71 -2.83
C MET A 138 -30.10 10.18 -3.30
N LEU A 139 -29.74 11.44 -3.08
CA LEU A 139 -28.44 11.99 -3.46
C LEU A 139 -27.31 11.29 -2.71
N SER A 140 -27.47 11.03 -1.40
CA SER A 140 -26.49 10.29 -0.62
C SER A 140 -26.26 8.88 -1.18
N ARG A 141 -27.34 8.18 -1.56
CA ARG A 141 -27.25 6.88 -2.24
C ARG A 141 -26.53 6.99 -3.58
N LYS A 142 -26.85 8.00 -4.41
CA LYS A 142 -26.23 8.20 -5.73
C LYS A 142 -24.75 8.58 -5.66
N VAL A 143 -24.40 9.50 -4.76
CA VAL A 143 -23.01 9.84 -4.47
C VAL A 143 -22.26 8.60 -3.99
N SER A 144 -22.88 7.79 -3.11
CA SER A 144 -22.29 6.52 -2.68
C SER A 144 -22.06 5.55 -3.85
N GLU A 145 -23.00 5.41 -4.77
CA GLU A 145 -22.81 4.62 -6.01
C GLU A 145 -21.62 5.17 -6.82
N MET A 146 -21.52 6.49 -7.01
CA MET A 146 -20.42 7.15 -7.74
C MET A 146 -19.05 6.91 -7.08
N LEU A 147 -18.95 6.95 -5.74
CA LEU A 147 -17.71 6.64 -5.01
C LEU A 147 -17.14 5.24 -5.33
N HIS A 148 -17.99 4.34 -5.80
CA HIS A 148 -17.68 2.94 -6.08
C HIS A 148 -17.61 2.61 -7.57
N GLU A 149 -18.26 3.39 -8.43
CA GLU A 149 -18.54 3.03 -9.84
C GLU A 149 -18.32 4.16 -10.85
N MET A 150 -17.52 5.16 -10.51
CA MET A 150 -17.14 6.17 -11.51
C MET A 150 -16.06 5.62 -12.47
N PRO A 151 -16.37 5.41 -13.76
CA PRO A 151 -15.37 5.06 -14.77
C PRO A 151 -14.48 6.27 -15.04
N GLU A 152 -13.23 6.00 -15.42
CA GLU A 152 -12.20 7.05 -15.61
C GLU A 152 -12.55 8.09 -16.69
N ASP A 153 -13.48 7.75 -17.60
CA ASP A 153 -13.84 8.56 -18.79
C ASP A 153 -15.28 9.12 -18.76
N ILE A 154 -16.02 9.03 -17.64
CA ILE A 154 -17.36 9.65 -17.57
C ILE A 154 -17.25 11.14 -17.29
N SER A 155 -17.83 11.95 -18.18
CA SER A 155 -18.00 13.39 -18.00
C SER A 155 -19.42 13.79 -17.58
N ALA A 156 -20.42 12.93 -17.78
CA ALA A 156 -21.79 13.20 -17.37
C ALA A 156 -22.61 11.92 -17.13
N LEU A 157 -23.61 12.01 -16.24
CA LEU A 157 -24.58 10.95 -15.95
C LEU A 157 -25.98 11.56 -15.81
N THR A 158 -26.99 10.89 -16.35
CA THR A 158 -28.41 11.23 -16.14
C THR A 158 -29.13 10.08 -15.45
N TRP A 159 -30.02 10.38 -14.50
CA TRP A 159 -30.92 9.40 -13.90
C TRP A 159 -32.27 10.03 -13.55
N SER A 160 -33.26 9.19 -13.29
CA SER A 160 -34.55 9.63 -12.76
C SER A 160 -34.86 8.93 -11.44
N ASP A 161 -35.46 9.67 -10.52
CA ASP A 161 -35.95 9.19 -9.22
C ASP A 161 -37.32 9.84 -8.99
N GLU A 162 -38.33 9.03 -8.66
CA GLU A 162 -39.73 9.47 -8.46
C GLU A 162 -40.34 10.35 -9.56
N GLY A 163 -39.87 10.21 -10.81
CA GLY A 163 -40.34 10.99 -11.96
C GLY A 163 -39.63 12.33 -12.14
N GLN A 164 -38.73 12.70 -11.24
CA GLN A 164 -37.80 13.82 -11.38
C GLN A 164 -36.55 13.35 -12.15
N GLU A 165 -36.01 14.20 -13.03
CA GLU A 165 -34.77 13.91 -13.78
C GLU A 165 -33.60 14.69 -13.18
N TYR A 166 -32.46 14.03 -13.03
CA TYR A 166 -31.23 14.59 -12.49
C TYR A 166 -30.09 14.41 -13.48
N HIS A 167 -29.24 15.42 -13.57
CA HIS A 167 -28.08 15.48 -14.44
C HIS A 167 -26.84 15.77 -13.61
N ALA A 168 -25.85 14.88 -13.64
CA ALA A 168 -24.54 15.11 -13.05
C ALA A 168 -23.51 15.42 -14.13
N THR A 169 -22.77 16.51 -13.98
CA THR A 169 -21.56 16.79 -14.76
C THR A 169 -20.33 16.60 -13.89
N ILE A 170 -19.33 15.90 -14.41
CA ILE A 170 -18.12 15.49 -13.70
C ILE A 170 -16.95 16.25 -14.31
N THR A 171 -16.30 17.07 -13.49
CA THR A 171 -15.14 17.88 -13.89
C THR A 171 -13.91 17.42 -13.11
N GLN A 172 -12.89 16.93 -13.81
CA GLN A 172 -11.60 16.62 -13.20
C GLN A 172 -10.83 17.91 -12.91
N LEU A 173 -10.32 18.05 -11.68
CA LEU A 173 -9.45 19.16 -11.30
C LEU A 173 -8.00 18.84 -11.69
N PRO A 174 -7.26 19.82 -12.24
CA PRO A 174 -5.88 19.60 -12.64
C PRO A 174 -5.00 19.29 -11.43
N VAL A 175 -4.14 18.28 -11.55
CA VAL A 175 -3.13 17.94 -10.55
C VAL A 175 -1.90 18.81 -10.77
N LYS A 176 -1.36 19.40 -9.70
CA LYS A 176 -0.22 20.35 -9.77
C LYS A 176 1.10 19.68 -10.16
N ASP A 177 1.34 18.46 -9.67
CA ASP A 177 2.57 17.70 -9.85
C ASP A 177 2.33 16.19 -9.78
N ASP A 178 3.40 15.38 -9.89
CA ASP A 178 3.34 13.92 -9.88
C ASP A 178 3.06 13.30 -8.50
N MET A 179 2.99 14.12 -7.46
CA MET A 179 2.63 13.74 -6.09
C MET A 179 1.19 14.12 -5.75
N GLY A 180 0.54 14.93 -6.58
CA GLY A 180 -0.83 15.34 -6.31
C GLY A 180 -1.84 14.20 -6.43
N ILE A 181 -2.95 14.38 -5.72
CA ILE A 181 -4.11 13.49 -5.71
C ILE A 181 -5.18 14.04 -6.67
N GLU A 182 -5.70 13.15 -7.53
CA GLU A 182 -6.79 13.47 -8.45
C GLU A 182 -8.05 13.84 -7.66
N ARG A 183 -8.68 14.94 -8.05
CA ARG A 183 -9.95 15.40 -7.49
C ARG A 183 -10.95 15.60 -8.62
N VAL A 184 -12.20 15.31 -8.34
CA VAL A 184 -13.31 15.57 -9.24
C VAL A 184 -14.36 16.42 -8.53
N VAL A 185 -15.00 17.28 -9.29
CA VAL A 185 -16.18 18.02 -8.88
C VAL A 185 -17.36 17.43 -9.64
N VAL A 186 -18.35 16.93 -8.90
CA VAL A 186 -19.60 16.44 -9.44
C VAL A 186 -20.66 17.49 -9.16
N GLU A 187 -21.09 18.18 -10.21
CA GLU A 187 -22.22 19.10 -10.16
C GLU A 187 -23.49 18.34 -10.54
N ILE A 188 -24.39 18.18 -9.57
CA ILE A 188 -25.69 17.55 -9.75
C ILE A 188 -26.72 18.65 -9.96
N SER A 189 -27.53 18.54 -11.00
CA SER A 189 -28.57 19.51 -11.34
C SER A 189 -29.91 18.84 -11.59
N THR A 190 -30.99 19.56 -11.28
CA THR A 190 -32.38 19.16 -11.56
C THR A 190 -33.25 20.39 -11.77
N GLU A 191 -34.49 20.21 -12.24
CA GLU A 191 -35.46 21.29 -12.45
C GLU A 191 -36.70 21.04 -11.60
N GLU A 192 -37.04 21.98 -10.72
CA GLU A 192 -38.25 21.92 -9.89
C GLU A 192 -38.99 23.26 -9.98
N ASP A 193 -40.30 23.24 -10.27
CA ASP A 193 -41.14 24.44 -10.40
C ASP A 193 -40.57 25.51 -11.37
N GLY A 194 -39.92 25.08 -12.46
CA GLY A 194 -39.28 25.95 -13.45
C GLY A 194 -38.00 26.62 -12.96
N LYS A 195 -37.42 26.14 -11.85
CA LYS A 195 -36.13 26.60 -11.32
C LYS A 195 -35.10 25.50 -11.47
N GLN A 196 -33.92 25.86 -11.94
CA GLN A 196 -32.78 24.94 -11.94
C GLN A 196 -32.15 24.92 -10.55
N LEU A 197 -32.02 23.71 -9.99
CA LEU A 197 -31.41 23.45 -8.70
C LEU A 197 -30.09 22.74 -8.92
N THR A 198 -29.01 23.15 -8.22
CA THR A 198 -27.71 22.50 -8.30
C THR A 198 -27.10 22.17 -6.94
N SER A 199 -26.35 21.07 -6.86
CA SER A 199 -25.60 20.64 -5.68
C SER A 199 -24.21 20.19 -6.13
N GLU A 200 -23.17 20.65 -5.43
CA GLU A 200 -21.79 20.31 -5.75
C GLU A 200 -21.20 19.32 -4.73
N VAL A 201 -20.60 18.23 -5.23
CA VAL A 201 -19.85 17.26 -4.46
C VAL A 201 -18.41 17.25 -4.95
N GLN A 202 -17.46 17.52 -4.07
CA GLN A 202 -16.04 17.35 -4.37
C GLN A 202 -15.58 16.01 -3.83
N MET A 203 -14.95 15.22 -4.70
CA MET A 203 -14.46 13.89 -4.37
C MET A 203 -12.97 13.81 -4.67
N LYS A 204 -12.22 13.16 -3.79
CA LYS A 204 -10.80 12.85 -3.98
C LYS A 204 -10.62 11.38 -4.31
N ARG A 205 -9.79 11.07 -5.30
CA ARG A 205 -9.42 9.70 -5.63
C ARG A 205 -8.40 9.20 -4.60
N LEU A 206 -8.60 8.03 -4.03
CA LEU A 206 -7.66 7.48 -3.07
C LEU A 206 -6.44 6.88 -3.79
N ALA A 207 -5.25 7.16 -3.28
CA ALA A 207 -4.04 6.47 -3.69
C ALA A 207 -3.95 5.12 -2.96
N PHE A 208 -3.21 4.16 -3.52
CA PHE A 208 -2.87 2.95 -2.76
C PHE A 208 -2.09 3.30 -1.48
N SER A 209 -1.32 4.39 -1.51
CA SER A 209 -0.57 4.91 -0.37
C SER A 209 -1.46 5.52 0.70
N SER A 210 -2.76 5.73 0.45
CA SER A 210 -3.72 6.21 1.47
C SER A 210 -4.16 5.09 2.44
N TYR A 211 -3.70 3.85 2.21
CA TYR A 211 -3.88 2.72 3.12
C TYR A 211 -2.58 2.43 3.84
N ALA A 212 -2.61 2.27 5.17
CA ALA A 212 -1.49 1.71 5.91
C ALA A 212 -1.13 0.34 5.33
N GLN A 213 -2.15 -0.50 5.09
CA GLN A 213 -1.98 -1.74 4.36
C GLN A 213 -3.16 -2.03 3.42
N PHE A 214 -2.82 -2.40 2.18
CA PHE A 214 -3.74 -2.94 1.19
C PHE A 214 -3.25 -4.31 0.70
N VAL A 215 -4.15 -5.30 0.67
CA VAL A 215 -3.85 -6.64 0.14
C VAL A 215 -4.93 -7.08 -0.84
N ASN A 216 -4.54 -7.40 -2.08
CA ASN A 216 -5.50 -7.86 -3.09
C ASN A 216 -5.92 -9.33 -2.88
N GLU A 217 -4.99 -10.21 -2.54
CA GLU A 217 -5.24 -11.62 -2.30
C GLU A 217 -4.45 -12.05 -1.06
N TRP A 218 -5.15 -12.17 0.05
CA TRP A 218 -4.61 -12.59 1.31
C TRP A 218 -4.17 -14.04 1.20
N ASP A 219 -2.90 -14.30 1.49
CA ASP A 219 -2.34 -15.64 1.47
C ASP A 219 -2.99 -16.45 2.60
N PRO A 220 -3.68 -17.57 2.31
CA PRO A 220 -4.40 -18.32 3.33
C PRO A 220 -3.46 -18.89 4.41
N ASP A 221 -2.19 -19.09 4.11
CA ASP A 221 -1.21 -19.59 5.09
C ASP A 221 -0.61 -18.48 5.96
N VAL A 222 -1.06 -17.23 5.79
CA VAL A 222 -0.58 -16.06 6.54
C VAL A 222 -1.63 -15.63 7.54
N LEU A 223 -1.24 -15.62 8.81
CA LEU A 223 -2.03 -15.13 9.93
C LEU A 223 -1.47 -13.79 10.39
N VAL A 224 -2.34 -12.83 10.67
CA VAL A 224 -1.98 -11.67 11.49
C VAL A 224 -1.98 -12.13 12.94
N HIS A 225 -0.85 -12.00 13.62
CA HIS A 225 -0.67 -12.54 14.98
C HIS A 225 -0.20 -11.45 15.94
N ASP A 226 1.09 -11.08 15.98
CA ASP A 226 1.59 -10.00 16.83
C ASP A 226 1.78 -8.67 16.08
N ASP A 227 1.00 -8.48 15.01
CA ASP A 227 1.09 -7.30 14.17
C ASP A 227 0.29 -6.12 14.73
N GLU A 228 0.84 -4.92 14.58
CA GLU A 228 0.19 -3.66 14.93
C GLU A 228 0.07 -2.77 13.68
N LEU A 229 -1.15 -2.41 13.32
CA LEU A 229 -1.45 -1.62 12.13
C LEU A 229 -2.17 -0.34 12.51
N ASP A 230 -1.50 0.79 12.30
CA ASP A 230 -2.02 2.12 12.55
C ASP A 230 -2.28 2.84 11.22
N GLY A 231 -3.57 3.04 10.93
CA GLY A 231 -4.08 3.63 9.68
C GLY A 231 -5.06 2.70 8.94
N ARG A 232 -5.52 3.15 7.77
CA ARG A 232 -6.56 2.43 6.99
C ARG A 232 -6.05 1.07 6.52
N PHE A 233 -6.88 0.04 6.69
CA PHE A 233 -6.60 -1.31 6.20
C PHE A 233 -7.67 -1.75 5.21
N HIS A 234 -7.25 -2.38 4.12
CA HIS A 234 -8.17 -3.05 3.21
C HIS A 234 -7.64 -4.39 2.70
N SER A 235 -8.50 -5.41 2.68
CA SER A 235 -8.25 -6.66 1.96
C SER A 235 -9.40 -6.98 1.01
N ASN A 236 -9.07 -7.28 -0.25
CA ASN A 236 -10.07 -7.76 -1.23
C ASN A 236 -10.55 -9.19 -0.95
N THR A 237 -9.93 -9.88 0.01
CA THR A 237 -10.22 -11.28 0.38
C THR A 237 -10.32 -11.43 1.89
N GLU A 238 -10.64 -12.64 2.37
CA GLU A 238 -10.81 -12.91 3.80
C GLU A 238 -9.49 -12.69 4.57
N ILE A 239 -9.57 -11.91 5.64
CA ILE A 239 -8.46 -11.68 6.57
C ILE A 239 -8.43 -12.84 7.57
N ARG A 240 -7.24 -13.38 7.84
CA ARG A 240 -7.04 -14.44 8.84
C ARG A 240 -6.23 -13.92 10.02
N LEU A 241 -6.75 -14.11 11.23
CA LEU A 241 -6.16 -13.63 12.48
C LEU A 241 -5.85 -14.81 13.42
N ASP A 242 -4.72 -14.75 14.12
CA ASP A 242 -4.50 -15.52 15.34
C ASP A 242 -4.89 -14.70 16.56
N ILE A 243 -5.78 -15.26 17.37
CA ILE A 243 -6.29 -14.65 18.61
C ILE A 243 -6.06 -15.55 19.82
N GLY A 244 -5.04 -16.42 19.76
CA GLY A 244 -4.59 -17.18 20.93
C GLY A 244 -4.11 -16.28 22.08
N ARG A 245 -3.87 -16.87 23.26
CA ARG A 245 -3.49 -16.13 24.48
C ARG A 245 -2.27 -15.23 24.32
N ASP A 246 -1.30 -15.69 23.53
CA ASP A 246 -0.03 -15.00 23.34
C ASP A 246 -0.04 -14.06 22.12
N ALA A 247 -1.05 -14.17 21.24
CA ALA A 247 -1.21 -13.36 20.03
C ALA A 247 -1.88 -12.02 20.34
N LYS A 248 -1.34 -10.91 19.85
CA LYS A 248 -1.91 -9.57 20.08
C LYS A 248 -2.03 -8.74 18.81
N PRO A 249 -2.90 -9.14 17.85
CA PRO A 249 -3.09 -8.34 16.65
C PRO A 249 -3.90 -7.09 17.01
N VAL A 250 -3.46 -5.93 16.54
CA VAL A 250 -4.14 -4.65 16.80
C VAL A 250 -4.23 -3.83 15.52
N PHE A 251 -5.46 -3.44 15.17
CA PHE A 251 -5.77 -2.50 14.11
C PHE A 251 -6.32 -1.22 14.74
N ARG A 252 -5.55 -0.14 14.67
CA ARG A 252 -5.94 1.16 15.23
C ARG A 252 -6.85 1.94 14.29
N GLY A 253 -6.65 1.79 12.97
CA GLY A 253 -7.49 2.42 11.96
C GLY A 253 -8.67 1.55 11.50
N LYS A 254 -9.49 2.12 10.62
CA LYS A 254 -10.64 1.43 10.03
C LYS A 254 -10.18 0.25 9.18
N VAL A 255 -10.75 -0.93 9.44
CA VAL A 255 -10.52 -2.14 8.67
C VAL A 255 -11.70 -2.39 7.74
N THR A 256 -11.40 -2.59 6.46
CA THR A 256 -12.39 -2.96 5.44
C THR A 256 -11.99 -4.25 4.74
N THR A 257 -12.96 -5.07 4.35
CA THR A 257 -12.70 -6.23 3.50
C THR A 257 -13.86 -6.51 2.56
N ALA A 258 -13.54 -6.93 1.32
CA ALA A 258 -14.56 -7.35 0.38
C ALA A 258 -15.16 -8.73 0.71
N SER A 259 -14.49 -9.51 1.56
CA SER A 259 -15.08 -10.71 2.13
C SER A 259 -16.21 -10.35 3.09
N ARG A 260 -17.24 -11.20 3.14
CA ARG A 260 -18.31 -11.11 4.16
C ARG A 260 -17.88 -11.64 5.53
N ARG A 261 -16.66 -12.18 5.63
CA ARG A 261 -16.15 -12.87 6.80
C ARG A 261 -14.71 -12.47 7.09
N VAL A 262 -14.34 -12.64 8.36
CA VAL A 262 -12.97 -12.59 8.88
C VAL A 262 -12.78 -13.90 9.65
N GLU A 263 -11.67 -14.57 9.38
CA GLU A 263 -11.34 -15.83 10.03
C GLU A 263 -10.51 -15.59 11.28
N PHE A 264 -10.90 -16.26 12.37
CA PHE A 264 -10.21 -16.22 13.65
C PHE A 264 -9.77 -17.65 13.99
N THR A 265 -8.48 -17.86 14.15
CA THR A 265 -7.96 -19.13 14.66
C THR A 265 -8.03 -19.18 16.19
N LYS A 266 -7.94 -20.37 16.79
CA LYS A 266 -7.91 -20.58 18.26
C LYS A 266 -9.07 -19.91 19.05
N LEU A 267 -10.31 -20.12 18.59
CA LEU A 267 -11.57 -19.59 19.15
C LEU A 267 -11.85 -19.83 20.65
N ARG A 268 -11.00 -20.55 21.39
CA ARG A 268 -11.23 -20.89 22.81
C ARG A 268 -10.84 -19.76 23.77
N ASP A 269 -9.96 -18.84 23.36
CA ASP A 269 -9.50 -17.70 24.16
C ASP A 269 -9.90 -16.37 23.51
N ARG A 270 -11.21 -16.18 23.29
CA ARG A 270 -11.75 -15.05 22.51
C ARG A 270 -11.37 -13.70 23.12
N LYS A 271 -10.40 -13.02 22.52
CA LYS A 271 -10.38 -11.55 22.52
C LYS A 271 -11.61 -11.02 21.83
N LYS A 272 -12.15 -9.92 22.35
CA LYS A 272 -13.31 -9.31 21.72
C LYS A 272 -12.88 -8.56 20.46
N ARG A 273 -13.77 -8.46 19.48
CA ARG A 273 -13.46 -7.83 18.19
C ARG A 273 -13.11 -6.34 18.35
N ASP A 274 -13.73 -5.65 19.29
CA ASP A 274 -13.46 -4.25 19.66
C ASP A 274 -12.11 -4.04 20.34
N GLU A 275 -11.45 -5.10 20.83
CA GLU A 275 -10.07 -5.03 21.34
C GLU A 275 -9.03 -5.20 20.21
N ILE A 276 -9.43 -5.78 19.08
CA ILE A 276 -8.58 -6.03 17.91
C ILE A 276 -8.76 -4.92 16.88
N PHE A 277 -10.00 -4.54 16.59
CA PHE A 277 -10.38 -3.57 15.56
C PHE A 277 -10.83 -2.26 16.21
N LEU A 278 -9.87 -1.49 16.74
CA LEU A 278 -10.15 -0.25 17.47
C LEU A 278 -10.82 0.80 16.59
N GLY A 279 -10.41 0.89 15.31
CA GLY A 279 -11.03 1.76 14.31
C GLY A 279 -12.29 1.19 13.63
N GLY A 280 -12.74 0.01 14.08
CA GLY A 280 -13.90 -0.70 13.55
C GLY A 280 -13.63 -1.56 12.32
N LEU A 281 -14.51 -2.53 12.09
CA LEU A 281 -14.46 -3.48 10.96
C LEU A 281 -15.69 -3.33 10.08
N GLN A 282 -15.50 -3.30 8.76
CA GLN A 282 -16.58 -3.35 7.76
C GLN A 282 -16.29 -4.45 6.73
N THR A 283 -17.20 -5.41 6.63
CA THR A 283 -17.11 -6.57 5.73
C THR A 283 -18.06 -6.43 4.55
N GLY A 284 -17.77 -7.10 3.44
CA GLY A 284 -18.61 -7.10 2.25
C GLY A 284 -18.62 -5.77 1.50
N VAL A 285 -17.59 -4.94 1.68
CA VAL A 285 -17.39 -3.76 0.83
C VAL A 285 -17.01 -4.21 -0.59
N LYS A 286 -17.10 -3.34 -1.57
CA LYS A 286 -16.62 -3.68 -2.92
C LYS A 286 -15.09 -3.91 -2.91
N SER A 287 -14.56 -4.68 -3.84
CA SER A 287 -13.10 -4.81 -4.03
C SER A 287 -12.49 -3.56 -4.67
N ILE A 288 -11.21 -3.32 -4.41
CA ILE A 288 -10.41 -2.26 -5.04
C ILE A 288 -9.55 -2.90 -6.11
N ARG A 289 -9.63 -2.42 -7.36
CA ARG A 289 -8.90 -3.04 -8.48
C ARG A 289 -7.44 -2.60 -8.50
N LEU A 290 -6.53 -3.55 -8.68
CA LEU A 290 -5.14 -3.25 -9.00
C LEU A 290 -5.02 -2.70 -10.43
N PRO A 291 -4.15 -1.71 -10.69
CA PRO A 291 -3.91 -1.20 -12.03
C PRO A 291 -3.36 -2.28 -12.96
N SER A 292 -3.95 -2.39 -14.15
CA SER A 292 -3.58 -3.38 -15.17
C SER A 292 -2.13 -3.22 -15.62
N ARG A 293 -1.64 -1.98 -15.70
CA ARG A 293 -0.25 -1.61 -15.97
C ARG A 293 0.15 -0.45 -15.06
N PHE A 294 1.35 -0.52 -14.50
CA PHE A 294 1.96 0.64 -13.86
C PHE A 294 2.84 1.36 -14.87
N LEU A 295 2.66 2.67 -14.98
CA LEU A 295 3.56 3.54 -15.73
C LEU A 295 4.23 4.44 -14.68
N PRO A 296 5.58 4.35 -14.51
CA PRO A 296 6.29 5.21 -13.55
C PRO A 296 6.15 6.70 -13.86
N PHE A 297 5.66 7.03 -15.07
CA PHE A 297 5.39 8.37 -15.55
C PHE A 297 3.91 8.45 -15.96
N PRO A 298 2.97 8.76 -15.05
CA PRO A 298 1.63 9.16 -15.44
C PRO A 298 1.71 10.47 -16.26
N GLY A 299 0.78 10.68 -17.19
CA GLY A 299 0.84 11.65 -18.29
C GLY A 299 1.39 13.06 -17.99
N GLN A 300 1.99 13.66 -19.03
CA GLN A 300 2.45 15.06 -19.16
C GLN A 300 3.48 15.62 -18.17
N ALA A 301 3.93 14.90 -17.14
CA ALA A 301 5.14 15.29 -16.45
C ALA A 301 6.31 15.27 -17.45
N THR A 302 6.82 16.44 -17.80
CA THR A 302 8.07 16.63 -18.55
C THR A 302 9.19 16.09 -17.67
N VAL A 303 9.35 14.78 -17.70
CA VAL A 303 10.46 14.11 -17.09
C VAL A 303 11.65 14.43 -17.98
N THR A 304 12.29 15.56 -17.68
CA THR A 304 13.59 15.92 -18.23
C THR A 304 14.52 14.76 -17.90
N GLY A 305 15.30 14.31 -18.88
CA GLY A 305 16.16 13.12 -18.73
C GLY A 305 17.15 13.21 -17.56
N GLU A 306 17.36 14.41 -17.01
CA GLU A 306 18.26 14.69 -15.89
C GLU A 306 17.77 14.12 -14.54
N ASN A 307 16.46 14.02 -14.32
CA ASN A 307 15.89 13.50 -13.06
C ASN A 307 15.59 11.99 -13.11
N VAL A 308 15.84 11.33 -14.25
CA VAL A 308 15.65 9.88 -14.41
C VAL A 308 16.98 9.19 -14.53
N HIS A 309 17.20 8.26 -13.62
CA HIS A 309 18.32 7.35 -13.71
C HIS A 309 17.82 5.97 -14.10
N ARG A 310 18.15 5.56 -15.34
CA ARG A 310 17.80 4.24 -15.88
C ARG A 310 18.87 3.21 -15.54
N MET A 311 18.45 2.09 -14.96
CA MET A 311 19.34 0.98 -14.57
C MET A 311 19.04 -0.24 -15.44
N THR A 312 20.06 -0.76 -16.12
CA THR A 312 19.94 -1.86 -17.10
C THR A 312 20.40 -3.21 -16.57
N GLU A 313 20.95 -3.24 -15.37
CA GLU A 313 21.49 -4.43 -14.71
C GLU A 313 21.12 -4.43 -13.23
N ASP A 314 21.16 -5.61 -12.59
CA ASP A 314 20.87 -5.74 -11.17
C ASP A 314 21.77 -4.77 -10.37
N THR A 315 21.16 -3.82 -9.67
CA THR A 315 21.87 -2.66 -9.10
C THR A 315 21.56 -2.49 -7.61
N ARG A 316 22.61 -2.32 -6.80
CA ARG A 316 22.51 -1.92 -5.40
C ARG A 316 22.58 -0.41 -5.28
N ILE A 317 21.63 0.16 -4.56
CA ILE A 317 21.43 1.58 -4.31
C ILE A 317 21.53 1.82 -2.80
N VAL A 318 22.38 2.75 -2.39
CA VAL A 318 22.52 3.15 -0.99
C VAL A 318 22.27 4.65 -0.89
N PHE A 319 21.19 5.03 -0.21
CA PHE A 319 20.86 6.43 0.04
C PHE A 319 21.67 6.99 1.20
N SER A 320 22.08 8.25 1.07
CA SER A 320 22.89 8.97 2.04
C SER A 320 22.14 10.19 2.56
N ALA A 321 22.30 10.48 3.86
CA ALA A 321 21.61 11.60 4.52
C ALA A 321 22.00 12.99 3.96
N ASP A 322 23.09 13.08 3.18
CA ASP A 322 23.56 14.29 2.52
C ASP A 322 22.81 14.63 1.22
N GLY A 323 21.73 13.91 0.90
CA GLY A 323 20.97 14.13 -0.34
C GLY A 323 21.62 13.47 -1.55
N THR A 324 22.48 12.48 -1.36
CA THR A 324 23.04 11.68 -2.45
C THR A 324 22.62 10.21 -2.35
N TYR A 325 22.86 9.46 -3.41
CA TYR A 325 22.83 8.01 -3.38
C TYR A 325 24.03 7.45 -4.13
N THR A 326 24.53 6.32 -3.64
CA THR A 326 25.50 5.51 -4.37
C THR A 326 24.79 4.40 -5.11
N TRP A 327 25.30 4.03 -6.27
CA TRP A 327 24.79 2.89 -7.03
C TRP A 327 25.93 2.08 -7.62
N GLN A 328 25.77 0.76 -7.61
CA GLN A 328 26.72 -0.19 -8.18
C GLN A 328 26.01 -1.43 -8.73
N PRO A 329 26.43 -1.97 -9.87
CA PRO A 329 26.00 -3.29 -10.33
C PRO A 329 26.32 -4.37 -9.28
N VAL A 330 25.44 -5.35 -9.14
CA VAL A 330 25.63 -6.42 -8.15
C VAL A 330 26.73 -7.39 -8.56
N ASP A 331 26.82 -7.71 -9.85
CA ASP A 331 27.76 -8.68 -10.42
C ASP A 331 28.96 -8.01 -11.12
N GLY A 332 29.08 -6.69 -11.00
CA GLY A 332 30.13 -5.91 -11.66
C GLY A 332 31.24 -5.49 -10.70
N GLU A 333 32.48 -5.49 -11.20
CA GLU A 333 33.63 -4.87 -10.51
C GLU A 333 33.68 -3.35 -10.69
N VAL A 334 32.59 -2.76 -11.19
CA VAL A 334 32.50 -1.31 -11.43
C VAL A 334 32.47 -0.59 -10.08
N PRO A 335 33.32 0.43 -9.86
CA PRO A 335 33.28 1.20 -8.62
C PRO A 335 31.91 1.85 -8.43
N SER A 336 31.48 1.94 -7.17
CA SER A 336 30.27 2.67 -6.79
C SER A 336 30.31 4.10 -7.34
N LYS A 337 29.24 4.51 -8.01
CA LYS A 337 29.05 5.88 -8.49
C LYS A 337 28.15 6.62 -7.52
N VAL A 338 28.45 7.90 -7.28
CA VAL A 338 27.64 8.77 -6.41
C VAL A 338 26.84 9.72 -7.29
N THR A 339 25.58 9.95 -6.94
CA THR A 339 24.69 10.85 -7.68
C THR A 339 23.83 11.63 -6.68
N ALA A 340 23.63 12.92 -6.92
CA ALA A 340 22.75 13.74 -6.10
C ALA A 340 21.28 13.38 -6.34
N ILE A 341 20.47 13.42 -5.30
CA ILE A 341 19.01 13.43 -5.40
C ILE A 341 18.60 14.82 -5.91
N SER A 342 17.66 14.84 -6.85
CA SER A 342 17.15 16.08 -7.43
C SER A 342 16.42 16.91 -6.37
N PRO A 343 16.43 18.25 -6.46
CA PRO A 343 15.51 19.10 -5.69
C PRO A 343 14.03 18.83 -6.02
N HIS A 344 13.77 18.27 -7.21
CA HIS A 344 12.47 17.75 -7.62
C HIS A 344 12.40 16.23 -7.34
N THR A 345 11.47 15.51 -7.97
CA THR A 345 11.44 14.05 -7.88
C THR A 345 12.60 13.41 -8.65
N SER A 346 13.37 12.55 -7.99
CA SER A 346 14.31 11.61 -8.62
C SER A 346 13.65 10.27 -8.93
N TYR A 347 13.77 9.80 -10.17
CA TYR A 347 13.22 8.51 -10.61
C TYR A 347 14.35 7.52 -10.89
N LEU A 348 14.48 6.49 -10.06
CA LEU A 348 15.41 5.37 -10.25
C LEU A 348 14.66 4.21 -10.89
N VAL A 349 14.83 4.03 -12.20
CA VAL A 349 13.96 3.19 -13.03
C VAL A 349 14.76 2.04 -13.64
N ALA A 350 14.49 0.83 -13.18
CA ALA A 350 15.04 -0.39 -13.75
C ALA A 350 14.36 -0.77 -15.08
N THR A 351 15.12 -1.39 -15.99
CA THR A 351 14.57 -2.04 -17.18
C THR A 351 13.96 -3.40 -16.83
N ARG A 352 13.41 -4.07 -17.85
CA ARG A 352 12.79 -5.40 -17.68
C ARG A 352 13.83 -6.39 -17.12
N HIS A 353 13.39 -7.24 -16.19
CA HIS A 353 14.21 -8.29 -15.55
C HIS A 353 15.30 -7.81 -14.59
N VAL A 354 15.44 -6.50 -14.38
CA VAL A 354 16.44 -5.93 -13.48
C VAL A 354 15.89 -5.82 -12.05
N LYS A 355 16.66 -6.34 -11.09
CA LYS A 355 16.38 -6.21 -9.65
C LYS A 355 17.11 -5.01 -9.08
N LEU A 356 16.43 -4.26 -8.21
CA LEU A 356 17.04 -3.16 -7.47
C LEU A 356 17.16 -3.52 -5.99
N PHE A 357 18.31 -3.28 -5.39
CA PHE A 357 18.58 -3.54 -3.98
C PHE A 357 18.75 -2.21 -3.26
N VAL A 358 17.99 -1.95 -2.21
CA VAL A 358 17.91 -0.62 -1.58
C VAL A 358 18.18 -0.67 -0.08
N LYS A 359 18.85 0.37 0.44
CA LYS A 359 19.01 0.68 1.87
C LYS A 359 19.49 2.13 2.05
N GLY A 360 19.52 2.63 3.28
CA GLY A 360 20.14 3.90 3.65
C GLY A 360 19.15 4.97 4.12
N THR A 361 19.53 6.23 3.95
CA THR A 361 18.72 7.39 4.40
C THR A 361 18.40 8.29 3.23
N VAL A 362 17.12 8.49 2.94
CA VAL A 362 16.61 9.35 1.87
C VAL A 362 16.49 10.78 2.36
N ASN A 363 17.05 11.72 1.61
CA ASN A 363 16.88 13.15 1.78
C ASN A 363 16.38 13.73 0.43
N GLY A 364 15.09 14.05 0.35
CA GLY A 364 14.37 14.44 -0.86
C GLY A 364 13.31 13.45 -1.35
N LYS A 365 12.84 13.64 -2.60
CA LYS A 365 11.71 12.92 -3.19
C LYS A 365 12.21 11.88 -4.19
N VAL A 366 12.01 10.59 -3.89
CA VAL A 366 12.55 9.49 -4.71
C VAL A 366 11.47 8.45 -5.03
N LEU A 367 11.39 8.08 -6.31
CA LEU A 367 10.73 6.85 -6.75
C LEU A 367 11.79 5.83 -7.16
N VAL A 368 11.75 4.64 -6.54
CA VAL A 368 12.46 3.46 -7.03
C VAL A 368 11.44 2.54 -7.71
N TYR A 369 11.65 2.28 -8.99
CA TYR A 369 10.79 1.43 -9.78
C TYR A 369 11.55 0.25 -10.40
N SER A 370 11.02 -0.96 -10.24
CA SER A 370 11.49 -2.13 -10.99
C SER A 370 10.32 -2.99 -11.50
N PRO A 371 10.28 -3.30 -12.82
CA PRO A 371 9.33 -4.27 -13.36
C PRO A 371 9.50 -5.68 -12.79
N GLU A 372 10.67 -6.02 -12.24
CA GLU A 372 11.01 -7.37 -11.80
C GLU A 372 10.97 -7.54 -10.28
N ARG A 373 11.72 -6.72 -9.54
CA ARG A 373 11.86 -6.85 -8.10
C ARG A 373 12.58 -5.68 -7.47
N ILE A 374 12.14 -5.29 -6.28
CA ILE A 374 12.92 -4.47 -5.36
C ILE A 374 13.25 -5.32 -4.12
N VAL A 375 14.48 -5.26 -3.64
CA VAL A 375 14.96 -5.98 -2.46
C VAL A 375 15.45 -4.97 -1.42
N ILE A 376 14.83 -4.96 -0.25
CA ILE A 376 15.24 -4.13 0.89
C ILE A 376 16.32 -4.89 1.65
N GLU A 377 17.55 -4.39 1.59
CA GLU A 377 18.73 -5.04 2.19
C GLU A 377 19.04 -4.56 3.60
N GLY A 378 18.40 -3.48 4.06
CA GLY A 378 18.58 -2.93 5.40
C GLY A 378 17.61 -1.79 5.65
N ASN A 379 17.89 -1.00 6.68
CA ASN A 379 17.02 0.11 7.05
C ASN A 379 16.88 1.12 5.90
N LEU A 380 15.70 1.70 5.79
CA LEU A 380 15.38 2.84 4.95
C LEU A 380 14.80 3.93 5.85
N PHE A 381 15.50 5.05 6.00
CA PHE A 381 15.07 6.17 6.82
C PHE A 381 14.79 7.41 5.96
N TYR A 382 13.98 8.31 6.48
CA TYR A 382 13.97 9.71 6.05
C TYR A 382 15.05 10.46 6.83
N ALA A 383 15.76 11.39 6.21
CA ALA A 383 16.75 12.23 6.86
C ALA A 383 16.09 13.19 7.87
N GLN A 384 14.90 13.67 7.52
CA GLN A 384 14.02 14.45 8.36
C GLN A 384 12.78 13.62 8.71
N ASP A 385 12.67 13.24 9.99
CA ASP A 385 11.51 12.50 10.48
C ASP A 385 10.25 13.39 10.44
N PRO A 386 9.25 13.08 9.60
CA PRO A 386 8.04 13.88 9.47
C PRO A 386 7.16 13.86 10.72
N GLU A 387 7.35 12.93 11.66
CA GLU A 387 6.62 12.93 12.93
C GLU A 387 7.12 14.01 13.89
N THR A 388 8.38 14.46 13.72
CA THR A 388 9.01 15.46 14.59
C THR A 388 9.32 16.78 13.87
N ILE A 389 9.40 16.76 12.53
CA ILE A 389 9.66 17.92 11.68
C ILE A 389 8.44 18.13 10.75
N PRO A 390 7.46 18.97 11.16
CA PRO A 390 6.35 19.37 10.30
C PRO A 390 6.90 20.13 9.09
N GLY A 391 6.81 19.53 7.91
CA GLY A 391 7.36 20.09 6.67
C GLY A 391 8.54 19.32 6.07
N SER A 392 8.94 18.18 6.65
CA SER A 392 9.83 17.23 5.97
C SER A 392 9.32 16.94 4.55
N ASP A 393 10.21 17.09 3.58
CA ASP A 393 9.94 16.83 2.17
C ASP A 393 10.60 15.55 1.64
N ASP A 394 10.99 14.67 2.58
CA ASP A 394 11.51 13.35 2.31
C ASP A 394 10.37 12.37 1.99
N TYR A 395 10.42 11.80 0.79
CA TYR A 395 9.45 10.82 0.30
C TYR A 395 10.17 9.68 -0.44
N LEU A 396 9.84 8.44 -0.08
CA LEU A 396 10.33 7.26 -0.79
C LEU A 396 9.15 6.42 -1.27
N GLY A 397 9.01 6.31 -2.59
CA GLY A 397 8.15 5.33 -3.25
C GLY A 397 8.96 4.11 -3.70
N LEU A 398 8.57 2.91 -3.30
CA LEU A 398 9.09 1.65 -3.82
C LEU A 398 7.99 0.96 -4.63
N VAL A 399 8.12 0.92 -5.95
CA VAL A 399 7.09 0.36 -6.83
C VAL A 399 7.63 -0.79 -7.66
N SER A 400 6.99 -1.96 -7.58
CA SER A 400 7.29 -3.09 -8.43
C SER A 400 6.05 -3.73 -9.05
N ASP A 401 6.14 -4.05 -10.35
CA ASP A 401 5.14 -4.85 -11.08
C ASP A 401 5.09 -6.32 -10.61
N LYS A 402 6.07 -6.74 -9.80
CA LYS A 402 6.12 -8.06 -9.18
C LYS A 402 6.29 -7.92 -7.68
N ASN A 403 7.51 -8.11 -7.17
CA ASN A 403 7.73 -8.29 -5.75
C ASN A 403 8.54 -7.16 -5.16
N VAL A 404 8.18 -6.77 -3.94
CA VAL A 404 9.09 -6.08 -3.03
C VAL A 404 9.44 -7.06 -1.91
N GLU A 405 10.73 -7.26 -1.67
CA GLU A 405 11.21 -8.32 -0.77
C GLU A 405 12.10 -7.75 0.32
N ILE A 406 11.85 -8.11 1.58
CA ILE A 406 12.82 -7.99 2.65
C ILE A 406 13.86 -9.10 2.47
N ALA A 407 15.14 -8.72 2.41
CA ALA A 407 16.23 -9.67 2.24
C ALA A 407 16.33 -10.67 3.40
N ARG A 408 17.08 -11.77 3.18
CA ARG A 408 17.29 -12.80 4.21
C ARG A 408 18.05 -12.21 5.41
N THR A 409 17.91 -12.85 6.57
CA THR A 409 18.58 -12.48 7.83
C THR A 409 20.10 -12.31 7.69
N LYS A 410 20.75 -13.07 6.80
CA LYS A 410 22.19 -12.91 6.51
C LYS A 410 22.58 -11.56 5.90
N VAL A 411 21.60 -10.81 5.36
CA VAL A 411 21.81 -9.51 4.69
C VAL A 411 21.36 -8.37 5.60
N THR A 412 20.14 -8.45 6.12
CA THR A 412 19.57 -7.41 7.00
C THR A 412 20.07 -7.48 8.43
N GLY A 413 20.72 -8.58 8.82
CA GLY A 413 20.97 -8.93 10.22
C GLY A 413 19.75 -9.56 10.92
N PRO A 414 19.93 -10.01 12.17
CA PRO A 414 18.89 -10.66 12.98
C PRO A 414 17.96 -9.69 13.72
N GLY A 415 18.32 -8.41 13.80
CA GLY A 415 17.59 -7.39 14.56
C GLY A 415 16.43 -6.75 13.80
N ASP A 416 15.90 -5.70 14.42
CA ASP A 416 14.80 -4.89 13.89
C ASP A 416 15.14 -4.28 12.54
N LEU A 417 14.11 -4.10 11.72
CA LEU A 417 14.19 -3.50 10.40
C LEU A 417 13.21 -2.34 10.30
N TYR A 418 13.72 -1.17 9.97
CA TYR A 418 12.94 0.07 9.83
C TYR A 418 12.86 0.49 8.37
N VAL A 419 11.65 0.76 7.88
CA VAL A 419 11.39 1.15 6.50
C VAL A 419 10.44 2.34 6.45
N ASN A 420 10.99 3.51 6.16
CA ASN A 420 10.25 4.73 5.87
C ASN A 420 9.99 4.80 4.36
N ALA A 421 8.85 4.31 3.92
CA ALA A 421 8.49 4.29 2.50
C ALA A 421 6.99 4.00 2.28
N ALA A 422 6.50 4.45 1.13
CA ALA A 422 5.34 3.83 0.51
C ALA A 422 5.77 2.69 -0.40
N ILE A 423 5.23 1.50 -0.17
CA ILE A 423 5.60 0.27 -0.85
C ILE A 423 4.42 -0.23 -1.67
N TYR A 424 4.62 -0.40 -2.97
CA TYR A 424 3.68 -1.05 -3.87
C TYR A 424 4.32 -2.28 -4.52
N ALA A 425 3.81 -3.46 -4.21
CA ALA A 425 4.24 -4.73 -4.79
C ALA A 425 3.07 -5.41 -5.50
N LYS A 426 2.91 -5.16 -6.80
CA LYS A 426 1.74 -5.63 -7.57
C LYS A 426 1.48 -7.13 -7.43
N ARG A 427 2.52 -7.96 -7.30
CA ARG A 427 2.39 -9.40 -7.06
C ARG A 427 2.50 -9.75 -5.59
N ARG A 428 3.64 -9.51 -4.93
CA ARG A 428 3.82 -9.95 -3.53
C ARG A 428 4.80 -9.10 -2.73
N PHE A 429 4.41 -8.73 -1.51
CA PHE A 429 5.35 -8.28 -0.48
C PHE A 429 5.87 -9.49 0.29
N VAL A 430 7.19 -9.71 0.33
CA VAL A 430 7.78 -10.96 0.83
C VAL A 430 8.86 -10.71 1.87
N VAL A 431 8.79 -11.40 3.01
CA VAL A 431 9.90 -11.54 3.94
C VAL A 431 10.67 -12.83 3.66
N ARG A 432 11.89 -12.71 3.13
CA ARG A 432 12.69 -13.89 2.80
C ARG A 432 13.23 -14.56 4.06
N GLY A 433 13.01 -15.87 4.19
CA GLY A 433 13.48 -16.62 5.36
C GLY A 433 12.78 -16.22 6.65
N TYR A 434 11.47 -15.93 6.58
CA TYR A 434 10.65 -15.59 7.75
C TYR A 434 10.65 -16.68 8.84
N ARG A 435 10.90 -17.96 8.46
CA ARG A 435 10.97 -19.11 9.37
C ARG A 435 12.22 -19.15 10.24
N THR A 436 13.20 -18.29 9.96
CA THR A 436 14.38 -18.16 10.82
C THR A 436 13.93 -17.68 12.19
N SER A 437 14.36 -18.35 13.25
CA SER A 437 14.07 -17.92 14.61
C SER A 437 14.55 -16.48 14.83
N GLY A 438 13.68 -15.67 15.41
CA GLY A 438 13.93 -14.27 15.76
C GLY A 438 12.75 -13.74 16.55
N HIS A 439 12.94 -12.62 17.24
CA HIS A 439 11.88 -11.84 17.88
C HIS A 439 12.14 -10.36 17.58
N ALA A 440 12.34 -10.05 16.31
CA ALA A 440 12.60 -8.70 15.85
C ALA A 440 11.31 -8.03 15.39
N VAL A 441 11.36 -6.73 15.18
CA VAL A 441 10.25 -5.92 14.67
C VAL A 441 10.55 -5.49 13.25
N LEU A 442 9.61 -5.72 12.33
CA LEU A 442 9.59 -5.04 11.04
C LEU A 442 8.70 -3.80 11.20
N GLN A 443 9.30 -2.62 11.26
CA GLN A 443 8.56 -1.37 11.36
C GLN A 443 8.53 -0.66 10.01
N VAL A 444 7.33 -0.41 9.48
CA VAL A 444 7.11 0.39 8.29
C VAL A 444 6.44 1.69 8.71
N TYR A 445 7.07 2.83 8.43
CA TYR A 445 6.43 4.14 8.48
C TYR A 445 6.07 4.57 7.04
N GLY A 446 4.80 4.60 6.71
CA GLY A 446 4.31 4.81 5.35
C GLY A 446 3.14 3.89 5.00
N SER A 447 3.24 3.14 3.91
CA SER A 447 2.15 2.31 3.40
C SER A 447 2.66 1.02 2.75
N VAL A 448 1.92 -0.08 2.87
CA VAL A 448 2.21 -1.35 2.16
C VAL A 448 1.00 -1.79 1.34
N SER A 449 1.08 -1.66 0.04
CA SER A 449 0.06 -2.12 -0.89
C SER A 449 0.59 -3.27 -1.73
N SER A 450 -0.12 -4.40 -1.75
CA SER A 450 0.40 -5.59 -2.42
C SER A 450 -0.65 -6.48 -3.05
N GLY A 451 -0.23 -7.23 -4.06
CA GLY A 451 -1.03 -8.31 -4.64
C GLY A 451 -1.31 -9.40 -3.61
N SER A 452 -0.30 -9.78 -2.83
CA SER A 452 -0.38 -10.74 -1.74
C SER A 452 0.77 -10.49 -0.76
N VAL A 453 0.76 -11.13 0.39
CA VAL A 453 1.78 -11.01 1.43
C VAL A 453 2.40 -12.37 1.76
N SER A 454 3.56 -12.39 2.40
CA SER A 454 4.06 -13.59 3.08
C SER A 454 3.96 -13.42 4.58
N ALA A 455 4.02 -14.55 5.31
CA ALA A 455 4.27 -14.51 6.74
C ALA A 455 5.59 -13.76 7.01
N THR A 456 5.60 -13.02 8.12
CA THR A 456 6.77 -12.30 8.63
C THR A 456 7.34 -13.00 9.86
N GLU A 457 6.47 -13.64 10.63
CA GLU A 457 6.79 -14.41 11.84
C GLU A 457 7.26 -15.84 11.54
N PRO A 458 8.11 -16.44 12.40
CA PRO A 458 8.58 -15.91 13.69
C PRO A 458 9.60 -14.77 13.57
N ARG A 459 10.23 -14.58 12.41
CA ARG A 459 11.34 -13.62 12.28
C ARG A 459 10.97 -12.19 12.71
N TYR A 460 9.84 -11.67 12.24
CA TYR A 460 9.38 -10.32 12.53
C TYR A 460 7.92 -10.29 12.99
N SER A 461 7.65 -9.61 14.11
CA SER A 461 6.33 -9.00 14.35
C SER A 461 6.23 -7.71 13.55
N THR A 462 5.16 -7.53 12.76
CA THR A 462 5.05 -6.39 11.85
C THR A 462 4.37 -5.20 12.53
N ARG A 463 4.95 -4.01 12.41
CA ARG A 463 4.33 -2.76 12.82
C ARG A 463 4.24 -1.82 11.64
N ILE A 464 3.03 -1.49 11.21
CA ILE A 464 2.83 -0.51 10.14
C ILE A 464 2.21 0.73 10.75
N ARG A 465 2.91 1.85 10.64
CA ARG A 465 2.43 3.18 11.03
C ARG A 465 2.22 4.01 9.78
N PHE A 466 1.02 4.52 9.60
CA PHE A 466 0.66 5.30 8.43
C PHE A 466 1.31 6.69 8.43
N ASP A 467 1.92 7.07 7.30
CA ASP A 467 2.40 8.44 7.09
C ASP A 467 1.21 9.32 6.66
N LYS A 468 0.75 10.19 7.57
CA LYS A 468 -0.44 11.02 7.37
C LYS A 468 -0.33 11.98 6.18
N ARG A 469 0.89 12.32 5.75
CA ARG A 469 1.10 13.13 4.54
C ARG A 469 0.47 12.47 3.31
N PHE A 470 0.30 11.14 3.32
CA PHE A 470 -0.32 10.36 2.24
C PHE A 470 -1.83 10.56 2.06
N GLU A 471 -2.49 11.29 2.96
CA GLU A 471 -3.90 11.69 2.79
C GLU A 471 -4.07 12.90 1.86
N GLU A 472 -3.05 13.75 1.77
CA GLU A 472 -3.09 15.00 1.01
C GLU A 472 -2.29 14.93 -0.29
N MET A 473 -1.21 14.14 -0.29
CA MET A 473 -0.32 13.93 -1.42
C MET A 473 0.16 12.49 -1.48
N ARG A 474 0.26 11.91 -2.67
CA ARG A 474 0.86 10.59 -2.84
C ARG A 474 2.39 10.69 -2.99
N PRO A 475 3.14 9.66 -2.60
CA PRO A 475 4.55 9.55 -2.97
C PRO A 475 4.73 9.64 -4.50
N PRO A 476 5.92 10.05 -4.98
CA PRO A 476 6.10 10.34 -6.39
C PRO A 476 5.83 9.13 -7.27
N GLY A 477 4.97 9.30 -8.27
CA GLY A 477 4.59 8.23 -9.19
C GLY A 477 3.79 7.08 -8.57
N PHE A 478 3.37 7.12 -7.30
CA PHE A 478 2.68 6.00 -6.65
C PHE A 478 1.28 5.74 -7.26
N PRO A 479 0.83 4.48 -7.41
CA PRO A 479 -0.42 4.20 -8.12
C PRO A 479 -1.69 4.65 -7.37
N MET A 480 -2.69 5.05 -8.14
CA MET A 480 -4.04 5.36 -7.66
C MET A 480 -4.93 4.12 -7.62
N THR A 481 -5.94 4.13 -6.75
CA THR A 481 -7.02 3.12 -6.71
C THR A 481 -8.16 3.48 -7.65
N ASP A 482 -9.17 2.64 -7.77
CA ASP A 482 -10.45 2.96 -8.42
C ASP A 482 -11.48 3.54 -7.43
N ARG A 483 -11.04 4.05 -6.26
CA ARG A 483 -11.92 4.57 -5.20
C ARG A 483 -11.84 6.06 -5.04
N TYR A 484 -12.99 6.62 -4.69
CA TYR A 484 -13.14 8.01 -4.33
C TYR A 484 -13.67 8.13 -2.90
N GLU A 485 -13.38 9.27 -2.28
CA GLU A 485 -13.90 9.71 -0.99
C GLU A 485 -14.49 11.12 -1.17
N VAL A 486 -15.63 11.41 -0.53
CA VAL A 486 -16.18 12.77 -0.50
C VAL A 486 -15.26 13.64 0.36
N GLU A 487 -14.74 14.71 -0.24
CA GLU A 487 -13.93 15.72 0.45
C GLU A 487 -14.81 16.86 0.95
N SER A 488 -15.78 17.28 0.14
CA SER A 488 -16.81 18.25 0.54
C SER A 488 -18.12 18.02 -0.23
N TRP A 489 -19.23 18.41 0.37
CA TRP A 489 -20.55 18.40 -0.28
C TRP A 489 -21.32 19.64 0.17
N THR A 490 -21.77 20.44 -0.79
CA THR A 490 -22.74 21.49 -0.53
C THR A 490 -24.07 20.84 -0.15
N ALA A 491 -24.37 20.79 1.14
CA ALA A 491 -25.57 20.14 1.65
C ALA A 491 -26.83 20.98 1.38
N GLY A 492 -27.25 21.12 0.13
CA GLY A 492 -28.41 21.95 -0.25
C GLY A 492 -28.48 22.19 -1.77
N TRP A 493 -29.63 22.66 -2.22
CA TRP A 493 -29.82 23.12 -3.60
C TRP A 493 -29.47 24.60 -3.71
N ASN A 494 -28.54 24.93 -4.60
CA ASN A 494 -28.38 26.28 -5.10
C ASN A 494 -29.40 26.51 -6.22
N VAL A 495 -30.22 27.56 -6.08
CA VAL A 495 -31.21 27.93 -7.09
C VAL A 495 -30.53 28.82 -8.13
N ILE A 496 -30.43 28.33 -9.35
CA ILE A 496 -30.06 29.14 -10.52
C ILE A 496 -31.39 29.63 -11.12
N SER A 497 -31.72 30.89 -10.85
CA SER A 497 -32.87 31.54 -11.50
C SER A 497 -32.49 31.88 -12.94
N GLU A 498 -33.25 31.41 -13.92
CA GLU A 498 -33.27 32.04 -15.24
C GLU A 498 -33.88 33.44 -15.11
N GLU A 499 -33.23 34.45 -15.73
CA GLU A 499 -33.74 35.82 -15.87
C GLU A 499 -34.90 35.91 -16.88
#